data_AF-A0A410Q7C3-F1
#
_entry.id   AF-A0A410Q7C3-F1
#
_cell.length_a   1.000
_cell.length_b   1.000
_cell.length_c   1.000
_cell.angle_alpha   90.00
_cell.angle_beta   90.00
_cell.angle_gamma   90.00
#
_symmetry.space_group_name_H-M   'P 1'
#
loop_
_entity.id
_entity.type
_entity.pdbx_description
1 polymer ?
#
loop_
_entity_poly.entity_id
_entity_poly.type
_entity_poly.pdbx_seq_one_letter_code
_entity_poly.pdbx_strand_id
1 'polypeptide(L)' 'MKANNFVSGQGCTKNRTRFPDETPYAMAYVPFQQFDTTYPAERGLDYGTIFPELNKPFLGGGMKK' A
#
# COMPACT_ATOMS: atom_id res chain seq x y z
N MET A 1 35.82 4.53 4.82
CA MET A 1 34.62 4.19 5.63
C MET A 1 33.52 5.17 5.21
N LYS A 2 32.50 4.73 4.46
CA LYS A 2 31.40 5.64 4.09
C LYS A 2 30.41 5.68 5.26
N ALA A 3 30.17 6.88 5.78
CA ALA A 3 29.18 7.12 6.81
C ALA A 3 27.78 6.81 6.24
N ASN A 4 27.09 5.85 6.85
CA ASN A 4 25.69 5.61 6.57
C ASN A 4 24.88 6.72 7.23
N ASN A 5 24.55 7.76 6.46
CA ASN A 5 23.61 8.80 6.86
C ASN A 5 22.21 8.21 6.90
N PHE A 6 21.81 7.66 8.05
CA PHE A 6 20.40 7.37 8.31
C PHE A 6 19.71 8.69 8.64
N VAL A 7 19.03 9.27 7.65
CA VAL A 7 18.20 10.46 7.86
C VAL A 7 16.86 10.01 8.43
N SER A 8 16.63 10.31 9.70
CA SER A 8 15.31 10.18 10.32
C SER A 8 14.31 11.07 9.56
N GLY A 9 13.25 10.44 9.02
CA GLY A 9 12.16 11.15 8.34
C GLY A 9 12.02 10.95 6.83
N GLN A 10 12.84 10.11 6.18
CA GLN A 10 12.76 9.86 4.72
C GLN A 10 11.75 8.78 4.26
N GLY A 11 10.83 8.34 5.13
CA GLY A 11 9.98 7.19 4.82
C GLY A 11 8.84 7.46 3.83
N CYS A 12 8.23 8.64 3.88
CA CYS A 12 7.00 8.94 3.14
C CYS A 12 7.18 10.17 2.26
N THR A 13 7.54 9.97 0.99
CA THR A 13 7.46 11.05 -0.02
C THR A 13 6.02 11.15 -0.52
N LYS A 14 5.45 12.37 -0.62
CA LYS A 14 4.04 12.59 -1.01
C LYS A 14 3.64 11.93 -2.35
N ASN A 15 4.60 11.73 -3.25
CA ASN A 15 4.43 11.09 -4.55
C ASN A 15 5.49 9.99 -4.71
N ARG A 16 5.38 8.92 -3.93
CA ARG A 16 6.27 7.77 -4.10
C ARG A 16 5.94 7.06 -5.41
N THR A 17 6.96 6.80 -6.22
CA THR A 17 6.86 5.96 -7.41
C THR A 17 6.46 4.54 -7.02
N ARG A 18 5.81 3.84 -7.94
CA ARG A 18 5.37 2.45 -7.71
C ARG A 18 6.54 1.52 -7.38
N PHE A 19 7.69 1.76 -8.00
CA PHE A 19 8.91 0.96 -7.82
C PHE A 19 10.07 1.85 -7.35
N PRO A 20 11.09 1.26 -6.70
CA PRO A 20 12.35 1.97 -6.44
C PRO A 20 12.99 2.48 -7.74
N ASP A 21 13.86 3.49 -7.63
CA ASP A 21 14.56 4.06 -8.80
C ASP A 21 15.46 3.02 -9.49
N GLU A 22 16.01 2.08 -8.72
CA GLU A 22 16.78 0.94 -9.22
C GLU A 22 15.97 -0.36 -9.11
N THR A 23 15.72 -1.01 -10.25
CA THR A 23 15.02 -2.29 -10.35
C THR A 23 15.88 -3.31 -11.10
N PRO A 24 16.92 -3.87 -10.46
CA PRO A 24 17.77 -4.91 -11.04
C PRO A 24 16.97 -6.10 -11.57
N TYR A 25 17.49 -6.71 -12.62
CA TYR A 25 16.89 -7.87 -13.27
C TYR A 25 16.73 -9.05 -12.32
N ALA A 26 15.69 -9.86 -12.55
CA ALA A 26 15.34 -11.06 -11.79
C ALA A 26 14.99 -10.86 -10.30
N MET A 27 14.79 -9.61 -9.86
CA MET A 27 14.24 -9.30 -8.54
C MET A 27 12.73 -9.08 -8.61
N ALA A 28 12.00 -9.63 -7.65
CA ALA A 28 10.55 -9.41 -7.51
C ALA A 28 10.29 -8.24 -6.55
N TYR A 29 9.42 -7.32 -6.96
CA TYR A 29 9.01 -6.16 -6.16
C TYR A 29 7.52 -6.15 -5.94
N VAL A 30 7.12 -5.74 -4.73
CA VAL A 30 5.74 -5.35 -4.45
C VAL A 30 5.60 -3.86 -4.77
N PRO A 31 4.75 -3.48 -5.74
CA PRO A 31 4.37 -2.10 -6.00
C PRO A 31 3.99 -1.33 -4.74
N PHE A 32 4.52 -0.12 -4.56
CA PHE A 32 3.95 0.80 -3.57
C PHE A 32 2.50 1.11 -3.95
N GLN A 33 1.58 0.93 -3.01
CA GLN A 33 0.16 1.17 -3.25
C GLN A 33 -0.12 2.68 -3.30
N GLN A 34 -0.66 3.12 -4.42
CA GLN A 34 -1.11 4.50 -4.60
C GLN A 34 -2.57 4.59 -4.18
N PHE A 35 -2.86 5.49 -3.24
CA PHE A 35 -4.21 5.78 -2.78
C PHE A 35 -4.70 7.05 -3.47
N ASP A 36 -5.92 7.01 -4.00
CA ASP A 36 -6.52 8.15 -4.70
C ASP A 36 -7.45 8.92 -3.76
N THR A 37 -8.66 8.40 -3.55
CA THR A 37 -9.65 8.99 -2.64
C THR A 37 -9.96 8.07 -1.47
N THR A 38 -10.21 8.68 -0.31
CA THR A 38 -10.47 7.97 0.94
C THR A 38 -11.90 8.22 1.38
N TYR A 39 -12.56 7.22 1.97
CA TYR A 39 -13.84 7.41 2.61
C TYR A 39 -13.73 8.33 3.84
N PRO A 40 -14.82 9.02 4.22
CA PRO A 40 -14.96 9.61 5.55
C PRO A 40 -14.74 8.56 6.65
N ALA A 41 -14.28 9.00 7.82
CA ALA A 41 -13.90 8.12 8.91
C ALA A 41 -15.04 7.19 9.36
N GLU A 42 -16.27 7.69 9.38
CA GLU A 42 -17.45 6.95 9.79
C GLU A 42 -17.71 5.75 8.86
N ARG A 43 -17.68 5.98 7.54
CA ARG A 43 -17.81 4.90 6.55
C ARG A 43 -16.64 3.93 6.58
N GLY A 44 -15.44 4.44 6.83
CA GLY A 44 -14.26 3.59 6.96
C GLY A 44 -14.34 2.63 8.14
N LEU A 45 -14.92 3.08 9.25
CA LEU A 45 -15.20 2.25 10.43
C LEU A 45 -16.22 1.17 10.10
N ASP A 46 -17.32 1.52 9.43
CA ASP A 46 -18.39 0.57 9.05
C ASP A 46 -17.89 -0.51 8.08
N TYR A 47 -17.05 -0.16 7.10
CA TYR A 47 -16.52 -1.10 6.10
C TYR A 47 -15.23 -1.81 6.52
N GLY A 48 -14.59 -1.39 7.60
CA GLY A 48 -13.29 -1.92 8.03
C GLY A 48 -12.11 -1.49 7.14
N THR A 49 -12.34 -0.55 6.22
CA THR A 49 -11.29 0.07 5.39
C THR A 49 -11.72 1.46 4.94
N ILE A 50 -10.81 2.44 5.03
CA ILE A 50 -11.01 3.79 4.49
C ILE A 50 -10.75 3.85 2.98
N PHE A 51 -10.13 2.81 2.41
CA PHE A 51 -9.73 2.76 1.00
C PHE A 51 -10.81 2.07 0.15
N PRO A 52 -11.50 2.80 -0.75
CA PRO A 52 -12.59 2.26 -1.57
C PRO A 52 -12.17 1.03 -2.38
N GLU A 53 -10.94 1.01 -2.90
CA GLU A 53 -10.46 -0.09 -3.72
C GLU A 53 -10.31 -1.41 -2.93
N LEU A 54 -10.15 -1.33 -1.60
CA LEU A 54 -10.06 -2.48 -0.70
C LEU A 54 -11.43 -2.97 -0.21
N ASN A 55 -12.48 -2.16 -0.36
CA ASN A 55 -13.85 -2.57 -0.01
C ASN A 55 -14.42 -3.48 -1.11
N LYS A 56 -14.06 -4.77 -1.07
CA LYS A 56 -14.53 -5.80 -2.01
C LYS A 56 -15.64 -6.64 -1.37
N PRO A 57 -16.64 -7.10 -2.16
CA PRO A 57 -17.66 -8.00 -1.63
C PRO A 57 -17.01 -9.28 -1.10
N PHE A 58 -17.46 -9.76 0.05
CA PHE A 58 -17.04 -11.05 0.56
C PHE A 58 -17.67 -12.17 -0.29
N LEU A 59 -16.87 -12.81 -1.13
CA LEU A 59 -17.34 -13.87 -2.04
C LEU A 59 -17.29 -15.27 -1.45
N GLY A 60 -16.90 -15.42 -0.17
CA GLY A 60 -17.01 -16.68 0.59
C GLY A 60 -16.52 -17.93 -0.15
N GLY A 61 -15.21 -18.21 -0.10
CA GLY A 61 -14.64 -19.43 -0.68
C GLY A 61 -14.84 -20.66 0.21
N GLY A 62 -15.87 -21.46 -0.07
CA GLY A 62 -15.89 -22.90 0.21
C GLY A 62 -16.38 -23.36 1.59
N MET A 63 -17.69 -23.35 1.81
CA MET A 63 -18.35 -24.44 2.54
C MET A 63 -19.31 -25.13 1.58
N LYS A 64 -18.79 -26.06 0.78
CA LYS A 64 -19.63 -27.12 0.24
C LYS A 64 -19.96 -28.02 1.43
N LYS A 65 -21.24 -28.12 1.77
CA LYS A 65 -21.75 -29.09 2.74
C LYS A 65 -21.41 -30.51 2.30
#